data_AF-A0A2E7UUW9-F1
#
_entry.id   AF-A0A2E7UUW9-F1
#
_cell.length_a   1.000
_cell.length_b   1.000
_cell.length_c   1.000
_cell.angle_alpha   90.00
_cell.angle_beta   90.00
_cell.angle_gamma   90.00
#
_symmetry.space_group_name_H-M   'P 1'
#
loop_
_entity.id
_entity.type
_entity.pdbx_description
1 polymer ?
#
loop_
_entity_poly.entity_id
_entity_poly.type
_entity_poly.pdbx_seq_one_letter_code
_entity_poly.pdbx_strand_id
1 'polypeptide(L)'
;MHPFEVSEGCCLRDWWLRLATRRAATDTLFRVLSVDPERVPNRAPTHRSTPFPVSRPFCELRPMECKTVRSLLVPYLEGELAPAQMEWIAAHQQSCPACSAVEAKLRAQGDLLAALPPPPMPERLSSGLWQSMDAHFTEELARLETETHSASTPAIEASSSAHIRLTRRSLTLYATILGLALAFGLWRHDAASTAEARVQALRIKLERAERLRASPSAMPSAIGNYKAAAYAPGRGHL
;
A
#
# COMPACT_ATOMS: atom_id res chain seq x y z
N MET A 1 16.25 -35.27 51.13
CA MET A 1 16.68 -35.30 49.72
C MET A 1 15.55 -35.89 48.89
N HIS A 2 14.72 -35.04 48.28
CA HIS A 2 13.73 -35.42 47.27
C HIS A 2 13.95 -34.53 46.05
N PRO A 3 13.98 -35.05 44.82
CA PRO A 3 14.05 -34.23 43.62
C PRO A 3 12.67 -33.68 43.27
N PHE A 4 12.62 -32.39 42.98
CA PHE A 4 11.46 -31.69 42.42
C PHE A 4 11.50 -31.86 40.90
N GLU A 5 10.63 -32.71 40.34
CA GLU A 5 10.35 -32.75 38.91
C GLU A 5 9.38 -31.61 38.57
N VAL A 6 9.88 -30.60 37.84
CA VAL A 6 9.06 -29.51 37.31
C VAL A 6 8.55 -29.93 35.93
N SER A 7 7.24 -30.20 35.86
CA SER A 7 6.50 -30.51 34.64
C SER A 7 6.12 -29.22 33.90
N GLU A 8 6.93 -28.82 32.91
CA GLU A 8 6.74 -27.59 32.10
C GLU A 8 6.05 -27.84 30.73
N GLY A 9 5.47 -29.01 30.49
CA GLY A 9 5.05 -29.44 29.15
C GLY A 9 3.65 -29.03 28.66
N CYS A 10 2.72 -28.60 29.52
CA CYS A 10 1.29 -28.59 29.15
C CYS A 10 0.65 -27.21 28.86
N CYS A 11 1.24 -26.08 29.25
CA CYS A 11 0.54 -24.79 29.17
C CYS A 11 0.53 -24.12 27.77
N LEU A 12 1.50 -24.41 26.89
CA LEU A 12 1.60 -23.72 25.58
C LEU A 12 0.58 -24.23 24.54
N ARG A 13 0.13 -25.48 24.66
CA ARG A 13 -0.78 -26.10 23.69
C ARG A 13 -2.24 -25.66 23.93
N ASP A 14 -2.62 -25.43 25.19
CA ASP A 14 -3.93 -24.91 25.57
C ASP A 14 -4.11 -23.41 25.24
N TRP A 15 -3.02 -22.65 25.20
CA TRP A 15 -3.07 -21.23 24.82
C TRP A 15 -3.42 -21.04 23.34
N TRP A 16 -2.90 -21.90 22.45
CA TRP A 16 -3.21 -21.86 21.01
C TRP A 16 -4.67 -22.23 20.69
N LEU A 17 -5.25 -23.21 21.39
CA LEU A 17 -6.65 -23.62 21.19
C LEU A 17 -7.65 -22.56 21.67
N ARG A 18 -7.31 -21.76 22.69
CA ARG A 18 -8.15 -20.63 23.15
C ARG A 18 -8.10 -19.41 22.23
N LEU A 19 -7.04 -19.25 21.42
CA LEU A 19 -6.95 -18.19 20.40
C LEU A 19 -7.72 -18.55 19.12
N ALA A 20 -7.71 -19.82 18.71
CA ALA A 20 -8.45 -20.27 17.52
C ALA A 20 -9.97 -20.15 17.68
N THR A 21 -10.50 -20.36 18.89
CA THR A 21 -11.94 -20.28 19.18
C THR A 21 -12.48 -18.86 19.27
N ARG A 22 -11.64 -17.83 19.48
CA ARG A 22 -12.09 -16.43 19.46
C ARG A 22 -12.30 -15.85 18.06
N ARG A 23 -11.74 -16.45 17.01
CA ARG A 23 -11.93 -15.99 15.61
C ARG A 23 -13.32 -16.31 15.06
N ALA A 24 -13.98 -17.35 15.56
CA ALA A 24 -15.31 -17.76 15.10
C ALA A 24 -16.47 -16.91 15.69
N ALA A 25 -16.22 -16.11 16.73
CA ALA A 25 -17.25 -15.32 17.41
C ALA A 25 -17.42 -13.90 16.85
N THR A 26 -16.50 -13.41 16.02
CA THR A 26 -16.56 -12.04 15.47
C THR A 26 -17.26 -11.95 14.10
N ASP A 27 -17.49 -13.05 13.40
CA ASP A 27 -18.18 -13.04 12.10
C ASP A 27 -19.71 -13.03 12.22
N THR A 28 -20.27 -13.36 13.39
CA THR A 28 -21.72 -13.47 13.57
C THR A 28 -22.40 -12.16 13.99
N LEU A 29 -21.64 -11.13 14.35
CA LEU A 29 -22.20 -9.83 14.80
C LEU A 29 -22.22 -8.74 13.72
N PHE A 30 -21.68 -8.97 12.52
CA PHE A 30 -21.69 -7.97 11.44
C PHE A 30 -22.89 -8.09 10.49
N ARG A 31 -23.80 -9.05 10.70
CA ARG A 31 -24.94 -9.32 9.80
C ARG A 31 -26.22 -8.53 10.12
N VAL A 32 -26.22 -7.65 11.13
CA VAL A 32 -27.45 -6.98 11.63
C VAL A 32 -27.57 -5.50 11.23
N LEU A 33 -26.59 -4.94 10.50
CA LEU A 33 -26.65 -3.54 10.03
C LEU A 33 -26.59 -3.42 8.51
N SER A 34 -27.43 -4.19 7.81
CA SER A 34 -27.79 -3.90 6.41
C SER A 34 -29.04 -3.03 6.42
N VAL A 35 -28.83 -1.71 6.37
CA VAL A 35 -29.88 -0.72 6.10
C VAL A 35 -30.31 -0.88 4.64
N ASP A 36 -31.59 -1.17 4.43
CA ASP A 36 -32.24 -1.19 3.12
C ASP A 36 -32.14 0.18 2.43
N PRO A 37 -31.49 0.30 1.27
CA PRO A 37 -31.58 1.50 0.46
C PRO A 37 -32.93 1.51 -0.25
N GLU A 38 -33.74 2.51 0.08
CA GLU A 38 -35.00 2.87 -0.56
C GLU A 38 -34.98 2.69 -2.08
N ARG A 39 -35.83 1.76 -2.52
CA ARG A 39 -36.73 1.82 -3.67
C ARG A 39 -36.69 3.16 -4.45
N VAL A 40 -35.78 3.26 -5.42
CA VAL A 40 -35.79 4.29 -6.47
C VAL A 40 -36.87 3.94 -7.51
N PRO A 41 -37.83 4.84 -7.81
CA PRO A 41 -38.83 4.58 -8.85
C PRO A 41 -38.20 4.58 -10.25
N ASN A 42 -38.58 3.54 -10.97
CA ASN A 42 -38.21 3.16 -12.33
C ASN A 42 -38.50 4.29 -13.33
N ARG A 43 -37.46 4.99 -13.81
CA ARG A 43 -37.54 5.86 -15.00
C ARG A 43 -36.96 5.11 -16.19
N ALA A 44 -37.81 4.88 -17.19
CA ALA A 44 -37.46 4.23 -18.45
C ALA A 44 -36.35 5.01 -19.19
N PRO A 45 -35.27 4.34 -19.64
CA PRO A 45 -34.29 4.94 -20.53
C PRO A 45 -34.65 4.64 -21.99
N THR A 46 -35.20 5.63 -22.69
CA THR A 46 -35.21 5.64 -24.16
C THR A 46 -33.96 6.37 -24.66
N HIS A 47 -32.80 5.69 -24.63
CA HIS A 47 -31.68 6.10 -25.47
C HIS A 47 -31.02 4.90 -26.12
N ARG A 48 -31.05 4.95 -27.45
CA ARG A 48 -30.55 3.99 -28.42
C ARG A 48 -29.02 3.90 -28.30
N SER A 49 -28.51 2.93 -27.56
CA SER A 49 -27.09 2.62 -27.48
C SER A 49 -26.67 1.79 -28.69
N THR A 50 -25.78 2.36 -29.50
CA THR A 50 -25.01 1.64 -30.52
C THR A 50 -24.16 0.53 -29.87
N PRO A 51 -24.16 -0.70 -30.40
CA PRO A 51 -23.30 -1.76 -29.89
C PRO A 51 -21.88 -1.53 -30.38
N PHE A 52 -20.99 -1.05 -29.52
CA PHE A 52 -19.55 -1.21 -29.76
C PHE A 52 -19.16 -2.65 -29.40
N PRO A 53 -18.68 -3.47 -30.35
CA PRO A 53 -18.10 -4.75 -30.02
C PRO A 53 -16.74 -4.51 -29.36
N VAL A 54 -16.73 -4.35 -28.04
CA VAL A 54 -15.48 -4.46 -27.26
C VAL A 54 -15.16 -5.93 -27.16
N SER A 55 -14.57 -6.48 -28.22
CA SER A 55 -13.84 -7.73 -28.17
C SER A 55 -12.75 -7.59 -27.12
N ARG A 56 -12.98 -8.14 -25.92
CA ARG A 56 -11.93 -8.30 -24.92
C ARG A 56 -11.24 -9.63 -25.22
N PRO A 57 -10.08 -9.66 -25.91
CA PRO A 57 -9.31 -10.89 -25.99
C PRO A 57 -8.94 -11.32 -24.57
N PHE A 58 -9.29 -12.56 -24.27
CA PHE A 58 -9.15 -13.19 -22.98
C PHE A 58 -7.68 -13.31 -22.60
N CYS A 59 -7.29 -12.71 -21.47
CA CYS A 59 -6.04 -12.99 -20.77
C CYS A 59 -6.36 -13.95 -19.62
N GLU A 60 -6.39 -15.26 -19.87
CA GLU A 60 -6.75 -16.26 -18.86
C GLU A 60 -5.56 -17.19 -18.57
N LEU A 61 -4.59 -16.64 -17.82
CA LEU A 61 -3.55 -17.36 -17.07
C LEU A 61 -3.08 -16.40 -15.96
N ARG A 62 -3.87 -16.35 -14.88
CA ARG A 62 -3.95 -15.28 -13.84
C ARG A 62 -2.94 -14.13 -14.02
N PRO A 63 -3.16 -13.28 -15.02
CA PRO A 63 -2.37 -12.08 -15.19
C PRO A 63 -2.73 -11.16 -14.03
N MET A 64 -1.75 -10.47 -13.46
CA MET A 64 -2.07 -9.30 -12.64
C MET A 64 -3.07 -8.43 -13.39
N GLU A 65 -4.13 -8.01 -12.69
CA GLU A 65 -5.14 -7.16 -13.31
C GLU A 65 -4.47 -5.90 -13.86
N CYS A 66 -4.82 -5.49 -15.08
CA CYS A 66 -4.22 -4.30 -15.70
C CYS A 66 -4.36 -3.05 -14.80
N LYS A 67 -5.41 -3.01 -13.97
CA LYS A 67 -5.59 -1.96 -12.96
C LYS A 67 -4.45 -1.94 -11.93
N THR A 68 -4.08 -3.09 -11.41
CA THR A 68 -2.97 -3.26 -10.45
C THR A 68 -1.63 -2.91 -11.09
N VAL A 69 -1.38 -3.39 -12.31
CA VAL A 69 -0.15 -3.05 -13.05
C VAL A 69 -0.07 -1.55 -13.27
N ARG A 70 -1.16 -0.90 -13.70
CA ARG A 70 -1.19 0.55 -13.89
C ARG A 70 -0.91 1.35 -12.62
N SER A 71 -1.39 0.90 -11.46
CA SER A 71 -1.04 1.55 -10.18
C SER A 71 0.42 1.37 -9.77
N LEU A 72 1.09 0.34 -10.29
CA LEU A 72 2.49 0.03 -10.00
C LEU A 72 3.47 0.58 -11.06
N LEU A 73 2.99 1.17 -12.16
CA LEU A 73 3.87 1.66 -13.23
C LEU A 73 4.76 2.83 -12.79
N VAL A 74 4.28 3.73 -11.92
CA VAL A 74 5.11 4.84 -11.40
C VAL A 74 6.29 4.33 -10.55
N PRO A 75 6.06 3.56 -9.47
CA PRO A 75 7.18 3.02 -8.68
C PRO A 75 8.05 2.05 -9.47
N TYR A 76 7.51 1.39 -10.52
CA TYR A 76 8.30 0.59 -11.45
C TYR A 76 9.30 1.45 -12.24
N LEU A 77 8.88 2.61 -12.75
CA LEU A 77 9.76 3.54 -13.48
C LEU A 77 10.82 4.19 -12.58
N GLU A 78 10.49 4.37 -11.30
CA GLU A 78 11.39 4.94 -10.28
C GLU A 78 12.33 3.87 -9.67
N GLY A 79 12.15 2.59 -10.00
CA GLY A 79 12.98 1.49 -9.48
C GLY A 79 12.72 1.15 -8.00
N GLU A 80 11.57 1.56 -7.46
CA GLU A 80 11.21 1.37 -6.04
C GLU A 80 10.59 -0.01 -5.75
N LEU A 81 10.25 -0.78 -6.80
CA LEU A 81 9.60 -2.08 -6.64
C LEU A 81 10.61 -3.20 -6.30
N ALA A 82 10.14 -4.20 -5.55
CA ALA A 82 10.92 -5.39 -5.28
C ALA A 82 11.25 -6.14 -6.59
N PRO A 83 12.41 -6.84 -6.69
CA PRO A 83 12.82 -7.54 -7.90
C PRO A 83 11.76 -8.47 -8.50
N ALA A 84 11.07 -9.23 -7.64
CA ALA A 84 9.97 -10.09 -8.07
C ALA A 84 8.82 -9.29 -8.73
N GLN A 85 8.46 -8.12 -8.21
CA GLN A 85 7.38 -7.31 -8.79
C GLN A 85 7.78 -6.72 -10.15
N MET A 86 9.05 -6.35 -10.32
CA MET A 86 9.58 -5.87 -11.60
C MET A 86 9.49 -6.94 -12.70
N GLU A 87 9.89 -8.18 -12.39
CA GLU A 87 9.79 -9.31 -13.32
C GLU A 87 8.33 -9.58 -13.74
N TRP A 88 7.40 -9.49 -12.80
CA TRP A 88 5.97 -9.69 -13.06
C TRP A 88 5.38 -8.60 -13.96
N ILE A 89 5.74 -7.32 -13.73
CA ILE A 89 5.29 -6.21 -14.58
C ILE A 89 5.88 -6.34 -15.98
N ALA A 90 7.15 -6.69 -16.11
CA ALA A 90 7.79 -6.93 -17.40
C ALA A 90 7.10 -8.06 -18.18
N ALA A 91 6.78 -9.18 -17.52
CA ALA A 91 6.01 -10.27 -18.13
C ALA A 91 4.59 -9.84 -18.57
N HIS A 92 3.93 -8.99 -17.78
CA HIS A 92 2.62 -8.44 -18.16
C HIS A 92 2.71 -7.49 -19.36
N GLN A 93 3.72 -6.64 -19.44
CA GLN A 93 3.91 -5.72 -20.56
C GLN A 93 4.15 -6.44 -21.89
N GLN A 94 4.84 -7.59 -21.86
CA GLN A 94 5.04 -8.44 -23.05
C GLN A 94 3.72 -9.00 -23.60
N SER A 95 2.74 -9.26 -22.73
CA SER A 95 1.44 -9.83 -23.11
C SER A 95 0.34 -8.78 -23.28
N CYS A 96 0.48 -7.59 -22.69
CA CYS A 96 -0.52 -6.53 -22.69
C CYS A 96 0.00 -5.25 -23.36
N PRO A 97 -0.25 -5.04 -24.67
CA PRO A 97 0.22 -3.85 -25.38
C PRO A 97 -0.38 -2.54 -24.82
N ALA A 98 -1.56 -2.60 -24.22
CA ALA A 98 -2.18 -1.44 -23.59
C ALA A 98 -1.41 -0.94 -22.37
N CYS A 99 -0.83 -1.83 -21.56
CA CYS A 99 -0.01 -1.45 -20.41
C CYS A 99 1.37 -0.94 -20.85
N SER A 100 1.97 -1.56 -21.88
CA SER A 100 3.22 -1.08 -22.47
C SER A 100 3.07 0.33 -23.08
N ALA A 101 1.95 0.62 -23.75
CA ALA A 101 1.68 1.96 -24.30
C ALA A 101 1.55 3.04 -23.19
N VAL A 102 0.94 2.69 -22.04
CA VAL A 102 0.82 3.60 -20.90
C VAL A 102 2.19 3.90 -20.29
N GLU A 103 3.02 2.88 -20.11
CA GLU A 103 4.39 3.02 -19.64
C GLU A 103 5.24 3.90 -20.58
N ALA A 104 5.17 3.67 -21.90
CA ALA A 104 5.86 4.49 -22.89
C ALA A 104 5.44 5.97 -22.80
N LYS A 105 4.14 6.22 -22.60
CA LYS A 105 3.62 7.58 -22.39
C LYS A 105 4.16 8.21 -21.10
N LEU A 106 4.22 7.47 -20.01
CA LEU A 106 4.76 7.95 -18.73
C LEU A 106 6.26 8.27 -18.85
N ARG A 107 7.05 7.42 -19.53
CA ARG A 107 8.46 7.72 -19.83
C ARG A 107 8.63 8.98 -20.64
N ALA A 108 7.86 9.13 -21.74
CA ALA A 108 7.91 10.33 -22.56
C ALA A 108 7.55 11.60 -21.77
N GLN A 109 6.62 11.52 -20.82
CA GLN A 109 6.33 12.62 -19.90
C GLN A 109 7.49 12.92 -18.96
N GLY A 110 8.14 11.88 -18.42
CA GLY A 110 9.35 12.00 -17.61
C GLY A 110 10.49 12.66 -18.37
N ASP A 111 10.72 12.27 -19.62
CA ASP A 111 11.76 12.85 -20.50
C ASP A 111 11.49 14.33 -20.76
N LEU A 112 10.23 14.72 -21.00
CA LEU A 112 9.84 16.12 -21.18
C LEU A 112 10.06 16.95 -19.91
N LEU A 113 9.80 16.39 -18.74
CA LEU A 113 10.05 17.05 -17.46
C LEU A 113 11.55 17.15 -17.16
N ALA A 114 12.32 16.11 -17.47
CA ALA A 114 13.78 16.10 -17.31
C ALA A 114 14.49 17.07 -18.27
N ALA A 115 13.89 17.35 -19.42
CA ALA A 115 14.40 18.34 -20.37
C ALA A 115 14.18 19.80 -19.92
N LEU A 116 13.35 20.05 -18.89
CA LEU A 116 13.19 21.40 -18.38
C LEU A 116 14.49 21.85 -17.71
N PRO A 117 14.95 23.10 -17.96
CA PRO A 117 16.12 23.62 -17.28
C PRO A 117 15.86 23.62 -15.76
N PRO A 118 16.79 23.12 -14.94
CA PRO A 118 16.63 23.18 -13.50
C PRO A 118 16.50 24.64 -13.06
N PRO A 119 15.64 24.95 -12.08
CA PRO A 119 15.53 26.31 -11.57
C PRO A 119 16.90 26.77 -11.03
N PRO A 120 17.30 28.04 -11.25
CA PRO A 120 18.56 28.54 -10.72
C PRO A 120 18.56 28.38 -9.20
N MET A 121 19.58 27.72 -8.67
CA MET A 121 19.74 27.54 -7.23
C MET A 121 20.00 28.91 -6.59
N PRO A 122 19.31 29.28 -5.50
CA PRO A 122 19.54 30.56 -4.86
C PRO A 122 20.98 30.63 -4.35
N GLU A 123 21.66 31.73 -4.64
CA GLU A 123 23.10 31.94 -4.39
C GLU A 123 23.50 31.67 -2.92
N ARG A 124 22.60 31.99 -1.98
CA ARG A 124 22.78 31.75 -0.54
C ARG A 124 22.80 30.27 -0.16
N LEU A 125 22.18 29.39 -0.95
CA LEU A 125 22.22 27.93 -0.72
C LEU A 125 23.49 27.32 -1.31
N SER A 126 23.89 27.74 -2.51
CA SER A 126 24.93 27.01 -3.27
C SER A 126 26.33 27.12 -2.68
N SER A 127 26.71 28.26 -2.09
CA SER A 127 28.12 28.51 -1.74
C SER A 127 28.60 27.88 -0.43
N GLY A 128 27.72 27.28 0.37
CA GLY A 128 28.10 26.73 1.68
C GLY A 128 27.21 25.63 2.24
N LEU A 129 26.04 25.36 1.65
CA LEU A 129 25.14 24.33 2.18
C LEU A 129 25.81 22.95 2.20
N TRP A 130 26.44 22.56 1.09
CA TRP A 130 27.10 21.25 0.99
C TRP A 130 28.22 21.09 2.01
N GLN A 131 29.07 22.12 2.17
CA GLN A 131 30.13 22.13 3.16
C GLN A 131 29.57 22.05 4.59
N SER A 132 28.45 22.72 4.87
CA SER A 132 27.80 22.65 6.19
C SER A 132 27.17 21.28 6.47
N MET A 133 26.58 20.64 5.44
CA MET A 133 26.02 19.29 5.55
C MET A 133 27.12 18.25 5.73
N ASP A 134 28.19 18.32 4.95
CA ASP A 134 29.33 17.41 5.06
C ASP A 134 30.00 17.55 6.42
N ALA A 135 30.16 18.76 6.93
CA ALA A 135 30.68 19.01 8.28
C ALA A 135 29.78 18.38 9.35
N HIS A 136 28.46 18.58 9.27
CA HIS A 136 27.50 18.00 10.22
C HIS A 136 27.49 16.46 10.16
N PHE A 137 27.55 15.86 8.97
CA PHE A 137 27.61 14.41 8.84
C PHE A 137 28.93 13.85 9.37
N THR A 138 30.05 14.53 9.11
CA THR A 138 31.37 14.11 9.63
C THR A 138 31.40 14.17 11.16
N GLU A 139 30.80 15.20 11.75
CA GLU A 139 30.68 15.33 13.21
C GLU A 139 29.81 14.22 13.81
N GLU A 140 28.64 13.93 13.24
CA GLU A 140 27.77 12.83 13.69
C GLU A 140 28.43 11.44 13.51
N LEU A 141 29.14 11.22 12.40
CA LEU A 141 29.92 10.00 12.18
C LEU A 141 31.03 9.84 13.23
N ALA A 142 31.79 10.90 13.50
CA ALA A 142 32.83 10.90 14.53
C ALA A 142 32.22 10.63 15.92
N ARG A 143 31.05 11.21 16.22
CA ARG A 143 30.34 10.96 17.47
C ARG A 143 29.92 9.49 17.60
N LEU A 144 29.28 8.91 16.59
CA LEU A 144 28.90 7.48 16.59
C LEU A 144 30.13 6.56 16.69
N GLU A 145 31.23 6.93 16.05
CA GLU A 145 32.50 6.20 16.17
C GLU A 145 33.03 6.28 17.61
N THR A 146 33.00 7.45 18.25
CA THR A 146 33.41 7.56 19.66
C THR A 146 32.47 6.81 20.61
N GLU A 147 31.16 6.81 20.36
CA GLU A 147 30.19 6.06 21.17
C GLU A 147 30.40 4.55 21.03
N THR A 148 30.70 4.05 19.82
CA THR A 148 30.99 2.62 19.59
C THR A 148 32.33 2.18 20.16
N HIS A 149 33.36 3.06 20.16
CA HIS A 149 34.65 2.76 20.78
C HIS A 149 34.63 2.92 22.31
N SER A 150 33.84 3.86 22.84
CA SER A 150 33.73 4.12 24.27
C SER A 150 32.70 3.21 24.97
N ALA A 151 31.76 2.63 24.22
CA ALA A 151 31.08 1.42 24.64
C ALA A 151 32.11 0.29 24.58
N SER A 152 33.01 0.28 25.57
CA SER A 152 33.97 -0.78 25.84
C SER A 152 33.35 -2.09 25.40
N THR A 153 33.92 -2.65 24.34
CA THR A 153 33.73 -4.04 23.97
C THR A 153 33.84 -4.78 25.31
N PRO A 154 32.73 -5.30 25.90
CA PRO A 154 32.83 -6.00 27.15
C PRO A 154 33.81 -7.11 26.85
N ALA A 155 35.02 -7.03 27.43
CA ALA A 155 36.20 -7.74 26.94
C ALA A 155 35.76 -9.10 26.43
N ILE A 156 35.60 -9.21 25.10
CA ILE A 156 35.36 -10.50 24.49
C ILE A 156 36.77 -11.06 24.55
N GLU A 157 37.12 -11.55 25.74
CA GLU A 157 38.27 -12.40 25.98
C GLU A 157 38.28 -13.31 24.77
N ALA A 158 39.36 -13.22 23.99
CA ALA A 158 39.53 -13.95 22.76
C ALA A 158 39.07 -15.38 23.04
N SER A 159 37.83 -15.67 22.66
CA SER A 159 37.21 -16.93 22.96
C SER A 159 38.00 -17.83 22.06
N SER A 160 38.98 -18.50 22.68
CA SER A 160 39.81 -19.50 22.02
C SER A 160 38.85 -20.28 21.16
N SER A 161 39.18 -20.46 19.89
CA SER A 161 38.39 -21.20 18.91
C SER A 161 38.16 -22.64 19.39
N ALA A 162 37.36 -22.80 20.43
CA ALA A 162 36.82 -24.04 20.88
C ALA A 162 35.83 -24.32 19.78
N HIS A 163 36.16 -25.29 18.93
CA HIS A 163 35.26 -25.83 17.93
C HIS A 163 33.90 -26.00 18.60
N ILE A 164 32.98 -25.07 18.30
CA ILE A 164 31.65 -25.07 18.88
C ILE A 164 31.01 -26.30 18.27
N ARG A 165 31.04 -27.40 19.02
CA ARG A 165 30.27 -28.59 18.70
C ARG A 165 28.83 -28.16 18.88
N LEU A 166 28.25 -27.62 17.81
CA LEU A 166 26.83 -27.35 17.66
C LEU A 166 26.11 -28.66 17.95
N THR A 167 25.68 -28.82 19.19
CA THR A 167 24.85 -29.94 19.59
C THR A 167 23.55 -29.84 18.81
N ARG A 168 22.97 -30.98 18.41
CA ARG A 168 21.68 -30.97 17.68
C ARG A 168 20.60 -30.16 18.41
N ARG A 169 20.67 -30.06 19.74
CA ARG A 169 19.78 -29.25 20.58
C ARG A 169 19.89 -27.75 20.33
N SER A 170 21.10 -27.20 20.15
CA SER A 170 21.25 -25.76 19.88
C SER A 170 20.74 -25.39 18.49
N LEU A 171 20.92 -26.27 17.50
CA LEU A 171 20.34 -26.10 16.16
C LEU A 171 18.80 -26.10 16.20
N THR A 172 18.19 -27.00 16.97
CA THR A 172 16.72 -27.00 17.11
C THR A 172 16.21 -25.73 17.79
N LEU A 173 16.88 -25.26 18.85
CA LEU A 173 16.50 -24.02 19.53
C LEU A 173 16.62 -22.81 18.61
N TYR A 174 17.73 -22.69 17.90
CA TYR A 174 17.93 -21.61 16.93
C TYR A 174 16.86 -21.63 15.83
N ALA A 175 16.57 -22.80 15.26
CA ALA A 175 15.52 -22.95 14.26
C ALA A 175 14.14 -22.56 14.80
N THR A 176 13.81 -22.91 16.05
CA THR A 176 12.54 -22.49 16.67
C THR A 176 12.46 -20.99 16.89
N ILE A 177 13.54 -20.35 17.34
CA ILE A 177 13.59 -18.90 17.54
C ILE A 177 13.46 -18.18 16.21
N LEU A 178 14.19 -18.63 15.18
CA LEU A 178 14.12 -18.08 13.83
C LEU A 178 12.71 -18.25 13.24
N GLY A 179 12.11 -19.42 13.41
CA GLY A 179 10.72 -19.67 12.98
C GLY A 179 9.71 -18.78 13.67
N LEU A 180 9.84 -18.57 14.98
CA LEU A 180 9.00 -17.64 15.75
C LEU A 180 9.18 -16.20 15.29
N ALA A 181 10.41 -15.75 15.03
CA ALA A 181 10.69 -14.41 14.54
C ALA A 181 10.06 -14.17 13.16
N LEU A 182 10.18 -15.14 12.24
CA LEU A 182 9.55 -15.06 10.91
C LEU A 182 8.02 -15.06 11.00
N ALA A 183 7.44 -15.92 11.83
CA ALA A 183 5.99 -15.96 12.05
C ALA A 183 5.48 -14.63 12.64
N PHE A 184 6.21 -14.04 13.59
CA PHE A 184 5.89 -12.74 14.16
C PHE A 184 5.98 -11.62 13.13
N GLY A 185 7.02 -11.62 12.29
CA GLY A 185 7.18 -10.65 11.20
C GLY A 185 6.03 -10.69 10.19
N LEU A 186 5.63 -11.90 9.75
CA LEU A 186 4.49 -12.08 8.84
C LEU A 186 3.18 -11.61 9.46
N TRP A 187 2.94 -11.93 10.73
CA TRP A 187 1.75 -11.46 11.45
C TRP A 187 1.72 -9.93 11.59
N ARG A 188 2.86 -9.30 11.88
CA ARG A 188 3.00 -7.84 11.96
C ARG A 188 2.73 -7.17 10.60
N HIS A 189 3.18 -7.77 9.51
CA HIS A 189 2.93 -7.24 8.18
C HIS A 189 1.43 -7.24 7.83
N ASP A 190 0.71 -8.32 8.16
CA ASP A 190 -0.74 -8.42 7.97
C ASP A 190 -1.52 -7.44 8.89
N ALA A 191 -1.04 -7.25 10.12
CA ALA A 191 -1.60 -6.24 11.02
C ALA A 191 -1.39 -4.81 10.49
N ALA A 192 -0.25 -4.52 9.86
CA ALA A 192 0.03 -3.22 9.26
C ALA A 192 -0.85 -2.97 8.02
N SER A 193 -0.97 -3.93 7.11
CA SER A 193 -1.78 -3.79 5.89
C SER A 193 -3.27 -3.56 6.21
N THR A 194 -3.79 -4.24 7.23
CA THR A 194 -5.17 -4.06 7.70
C THR A 194 -5.39 -2.70 8.38
N ALA A 195 -4.38 -2.18 9.07
CA ALA A 195 -4.43 -0.83 9.66
C ALA A 195 -4.46 0.25 8.56
N GLU A 196 -3.61 0.13 7.54
CA GLU A 196 -3.58 1.04 6.39
C GLU A 196 -4.92 1.04 5.63
N ALA A 197 -5.52 -0.13 5.41
CA ALA A 197 -6.83 -0.25 4.78
C ALA A 197 -7.93 0.47 5.57
N ARG A 198 -7.88 0.44 6.91
CA ARG A 198 -8.84 1.18 7.76
C ARG A 198 -8.64 2.69 7.66
N VAL A 199 -7.39 3.16 7.63
CA VAL A 199 -7.08 4.59 7.47
C VAL A 199 -7.59 5.10 6.12
N GLN A 200 -7.37 4.35 5.04
CA GLN A 200 -7.90 4.71 3.72
C GLN A 200 -9.43 4.75 3.70
N ALA A 201 -10.10 3.76 4.31
CA ALA A 201 -11.55 3.73 4.41
C ALA A 201 -12.12 4.94 5.17
N LEU A 202 -11.45 5.39 6.25
CA LEU A 202 -11.83 6.59 6.99
C LEU A 202 -11.60 7.86 6.19
N ARG A 203 -10.49 7.95 5.45
CA ARG A 203 -10.18 9.08 4.57
C ARG A 203 -11.27 9.28 3.51
N ILE A 204 -11.70 8.21 2.84
CA ILE A 204 -12.78 8.27 1.84
C ILE A 204 -14.09 8.74 2.47
N LYS A 205 -14.41 8.30 3.69
CA LYS A 205 -15.62 8.75 4.41
C LYS A 205 -15.55 10.24 4.76
N LEU A 206 -14.39 10.75 5.18
CA LEU A 206 -14.16 12.16 5.45
C LEU A 206 -14.31 13.01 4.18
N GLU A 207 -13.66 12.63 3.09
CA GLU A 207 -13.77 13.33 1.81
C GLU A 207 -15.23 13.36 1.31
N ARG A 208 -15.99 12.26 1.49
CA ARG A 208 -17.41 12.22 1.15
C ARG A 208 -18.23 13.17 2.04
N ALA A 209 -17.96 13.20 3.34
CA ALA A 209 -18.64 14.11 4.27
C ALA A 209 -18.32 15.59 3.96
N GLU A 210 -17.07 15.89 3.61
CA GLU A 210 -16.64 17.24 3.20
C GLU A 210 -17.32 17.67 1.89
N ARG A 211 -17.40 16.78 0.89
CA ARG A 211 -18.16 17.07 -0.35
C ARG A 211 -19.63 17.32 -0.08
N LEU A 212 -20.26 16.58 0.83
CA LEU A 212 -21.65 16.81 1.21
C LEU A 212 -21.84 18.13 1.95
N ARG A 213 -20.87 18.56 2.77
CA ARG A 213 -20.89 19.88 3.43
C ARG A 213 -20.63 21.04 2.47
N ALA A 214 -19.76 20.85 1.49
CA ALA A 214 -19.43 21.86 0.48
C ALA A 214 -20.47 21.94 -0.64
N SER A 215 -21.35 20.93 -0.77
CA SER A 215 -22.45 20.96 -1.73
C SER A 215 -23.40 22.08 -1.32
N PRO A 216 -23.61 23.12 -2.16
CA PRO A 216 -24.49 24.21 -1.83
C PRO A 216 -25.86 23.64 -1.48
N SER A 217 -26.36 23.97 -0.29
CA SER A 217 -27.71 23.61 0.14
C SER A 217 -28.65 23.96 -1.01
N ALA A 218 -29.38 22.96 -1.53
CA ALA A 218 -30.24 23.14 -2.67
C ALA A 218 -31.09 24.37 -2.39
N MET A 219 -30.86 25.45 -3.16
CA MET A 219 -31.62 26.67 -2.98
C MET A 219 -33.08 26.27 -3.01
N PRO A 220 -33.91 26.78 -2.08
CA PRO A 220 -35.33 26.46 -2.06
C PRO A 220 -35.81 26.71 -3.48
N SER A 221 -36.21 25.63 -4.15
CA SER A 221 -36.83 25.68 -5.45
C SER A 221 -38.07 26.52 -5.23
N ALA A 222 -37.97 27.82 -5.47
CA ALA A 222 -39.12 28.66 -5.64
C ALA A 222 -39.84 28.04 -6.83
N ILE A 223 -40.86 27.24 -6.53
CA ILE A 223 -41.80 26.66 -7.49
C ILE A 223 -42.61 27.84 -8.03
N GLY A 224 -41.94 28.72 -8.77
CA GLY A 224 -42.54 29.70 -9.65
C GLY A 224 -42.57 29.03 -11.00
N ASN A 225 -43.75 28.58 -11.41
CA ASN A 225 -44.07 28.00 -12.71
C ASN A 225 -43.21 28.56 -13.87
N TYR A 226 -42.04 27.98 -14.14
CA TYR A 226 -41.29 28.30 -15.35
C TYR A 226 -41.98 27.58 -16.51
N LYS A 227 -42.77 28.34 -17.26
CA LYS A 227 -43.38 27.90 -18.51
C LYS A 227 -42.23 27.66 -19.50
N ALA A 228 -41.92 26.39 -19.76
CA ALA A 228 -40.91 26.02 -20.73
C ALA A 228 -41.29 26.63 -22.10
N ALA A 229 -40.57 27.67 -22.52
CA ALA A 229 -40.71 28.21 -23.85
C ALA A 229 -40.16 27.17 -24.83
N ALA A 230 -41.04 26.50 -25.57
CA ALA A 230 -40.64 25.60 -26.64
C ALA A 230 -39.96 26.42 -27.73
N TYR A 231 -38.62 26.38 -27.76
CA TYR A 231 -37.84 26.96 -28.85
C TYR A 231 -38.00 26.03 -30.05
N ALA A 232 -38.90 26.37 -30.97
CA ALA A 232 -38.99 25.69 -32.26
C ALA A 232 -37.78 26.14 -33.10
N PRO A 233 -36.86 25.22 -33.47
CA PRO A 233 -35.77 25.57 -34.36
C PRO A 233 -36.36 25.92 -35.73
N GLY A 234 -36.30 27.22 -36.07
CA GLY A 234 -36.74 27.73 -37.36
C GLY A 234 -35.99 27.03 -38.48
N ARG A 235 -36.73 26.31 -39.33
CA ARG A 235 -36.25 25.81 -40.61
C ARG A 235 -35.96 27.02 -41.49
N GLY A 236 -34.68 27.34 -41.65
CA GLY A 236 -34.23 28.24 -42.70
C GLY A 236 -34.53 27.59 -44.05
N HIS A 237 -35.41 28.20 -44.82
CA HIS A 237 -35.56 27.94 -46.25
C HIS A 237 -34.53 28.81 -46.98
N LEU A 238 -33.59 28.16 -47.65
CA LEU A 238 -32.81 28.73 -48.75
C LEU A 238 -33.57 28.51 -50.05
#